data_AF-E2NN15-F1
#
_entry.id   AF-E2NN15-F1
#
_cell.length_a   1.000
_cell.length_b   1.000
_cell.length_c   1.000
_cell.angle_alpha   90.00
_cell.angle_beta   90.00
_cell.angle_gamma   90.00
#
_symmetry.space_group_name_H-M   'P 1'
#
loop_
_entity.id
_entity.type
_entity.pdbx_description
1 polymer ?
#
loop_
_entity_poly.entity_id
_entity_poly.type
_entity_poly.pdbx_seq_one_letter_code
_entity_poly.pdbx_strand_id
1 'polypeptide(L)'
;AAVRLLTLPDSTFLAGVATTDDGKFRMPVVWPKDKKLLLEISFIGYTTFSKSIPSSFRGTSQNLGDIALFSDGILLGETVVVGKAPLAVTEQDTTVFNASAYRTPEGSMLEDLVKQLPGGEIDGDGKLLIHGKEVKKILVDGKEFFADDPKAALKNLPVEMVEKLRAYERKSDLARLTGIDDGDEEMILDLGVKKDMKKGWMDNFMAGTGNKGRYELANTLNRFRDNSQLTIIGNLNNTNNQGFS
;
A
#
# COMPACT_ATOMS: atom_id res chain seq x y z
N ALA A 1 -0.12 -15.22 -42.55
CA ALA A 1 0.27 -16.32 -41.63
C ALA A 1 1.20 -17.30 -42.34
N ALA A 2 2.06 -17.99 -41.59
CA ALA A 2 2.88 -19.08 -42.10
C ALA A 2 2.24 -20.43 -41.73
N VAL A 3 2.07 -21.31 -42.71
CA VAL A 3 1.50 -22.64 -42.54
C VAL A 3 2.61 -23.67 -42.79
N ARG A 4 2.79 -24.61 -41.88
CA ARG A 4 3.83 -25.64 -41.91
C ARG A 4 3.22 -27.02 -41.70
N LEU A 5 3.85 -28.02 -42.29
CA LEU A 5 3.52 -29.41 -42.10
C LEU A 5 4.75 -30.17 -41.64
N LEU A 6 4.62 -30.85 -40.50
CA LEU A 6 5.68 -31.60 -39.86
C LEU A 6 5.30 -33.08 -39.77
N THR A 7 6.29 -33.98 -39.75
CA THR A 7 6.04 -35.39 -39.36
C THR A 7 6.08 -35.55 -37.85
N LEU A 8 5.31 -36.50 -37.33
CA LEU A 8 5.45 -36.98 -35.95
C LEU A 8 6.09 -38.37 -35.95
N PRO A 9 6.91 -38.72 -34.94
CA PRO A 9 7.14 -37.97 -33.68
C PRO A 9 8.28 -36.95 -33.71
N ASP A 10 9.04 -36.88 -34.81
CA ASP A 10 10.31 -36.15 -34.92
C ASP A 10 10.16 -34.65 -35.25
N SER A 11 8.93 -34.17 -35.48
CA SER A 11 8.63 -32.79 -35.90
C SER A 11 9.43 -32.33 -37.13
N THR A 12 9.83 -33.27 -37.99
CA THR A 12 10.62 -32.97 -39.19
C THR A 12 9.79 -32.17 -40.17
N PHE A 13 10.35 -31.06 -40.66
CA PHE A 13 9.70 -30.21 -41.66
C PHE A 13 9.52 -30.94 -42.99
N LEU A 14 8.29 -31.00 -43.49
CA LEU A 14 7.97 -31.55 -44.82
C LEU A 14 7.73 -30.46 -45.85
N ALA A 15 6.86 -29.51 -45.52
CA ALA A 15 6.43 -28.46 -46.44
C ALA A 15 5.88 -27.27 -45.67
N GLY A 16 5.93 -26.09 -46.29
CA GLY A 16 5.33 -24.89 -45.72
C GLY A 16 4.99 -23.86 -46.80
N VAL A 17 3.94 -23.10 -46.56
CA VAL A 17 3.43 -22.05 -47.44
C VAL A 17 3.00 -20.84 -46.61
N ALA A 18 3.06 -19.65 -47.19
CA ALA A 18 2.42 -18.48 -46.62
C ALA A 18 0.95 -18.44 -47.06
N THR A 19 0.07 -17.92 -46.22
CA THR A 19 -1.31 -17.59 -46.61
C THR A 19 -1.32 -16.39 -47.55
N THR A 20 -2.33 -16.29 -48.42
CA THR A 20 -2.64 -15.06 -49.16
C THR A 20 -3.19 -13.98 -48.22
N ASP A 21 -3.40 -12.77 -48.75
CA ASP A 21 -3.98 -11.63 -48.00
C ASP A 21 -5.38 -11.94 -47.45
N ASP A 22 -6.15 -12.76 -48.17
CA ASP A 22 -7.46 -13.27 -47.72
C ASP A 22 -7.37 -14.49 -46.77
N GLY A 23 -6.18 -14.84 -46.28
CA GLY A 23 -5.97 -15.95 -45.34
C GLY A 23 -6.02 -17.36 -45.93
N LYS A 24 -6.13 -17.51 -47.26
CA LYS A 24 -6.21 -18.81 -47.93
C LYS A 24 -4.82 -19.41 -48.17
N PHE A 25 -4.72 -20.74 -48.15
CA PHE A 25 -3.51 -21.44 -48.53
C PHE A 25 -3.82 -22.74 -49.28
N ARG A 26 -2.89 -23.18 -50.13
CA ARG A 26 -2.95 -24.48 -50.79
C ARG A 26 -1.55 -25.06 -50.80
N MET A 27 -1.43 -26.32 -50.37
CA MET A 27 -0.13 -26.98 -50.25
C MET A 27 -0.23 -28.40 -50.79
N PRO A 28 0.57 -28.76 -51.81
CA PRO A 28 0.73 -30.16 -52.19
C PRO A 28 1.52 -30.89 -51.10
N VAL A 29 1.04 -32.06 -50.68
CA VAL A 29 1.64 -32.84 -49.59
C VAL A 29 2.05 -34.20 -50.10
N VAL A 30 3.34 -34.53 -49.97
CA VAL A 30 3.84 -35.88 -50.13
C VAL A 30 3.85 -36.54 -48.77
N TRP A 31 2.90 -37.46 -48.53
CA TRP A 31 2.73 -38.09 -47.22
C TRP A 31 3.71 -39.27 -47.04
N PRO A 32 4.69 -39.20 -46.11
CA PRO A 32 5.61 -40.30 -45.86
C PRO A 32 4.88 -41.54 -45.33
N LYS A 33 5.33 -42.75 -45.70
CA LYS A 33 4.77 -44.01 -45.19
C LYS A 33 4.95 -44.07 -43.67
N ASP A 34 3.89 -44.51 -42.98
CA ASP A 34 3.85 -44.74 -41.52
C ASP A 34 4.15 -43.54 -40.59
N LYS A 35 4.09 -42.31 -41.10
CA LYS A 35 4.22 -41.08 -40.30
C LYS A 35 2.88 -40.35 -40.19
N LYS A 36 2.57 -39.85 -38.99
CA LYS A 36 1.48 -38.89 -38.78
C LYS A 36 1.96 -37.50 -39.12
N LEU A 37 1.05 -36.62 -39.55
CA LEU A 37 1.39 -35.24 -39.90
C LEU A 37 0.82 -34.29 -38.87
N LEU A 38 1.57 -33.24 -38.54
CA LEU A 38 1.17 -32.13 -37.70
C LEU A 38 1.13 -30.86 -38.55
N LEU A 39 -0.04 -30.22 -38.61
CA LEU A 39 -0.19 -28.90 -39.21
C LEU A 39 0.07 -27.85 -38.14
N GLU A 40 0.97 -26.92 -38.44
CA GLU A 40 1.24 -25.76 -37.59
C GLU A 40 0.95 -24.47 -38.37
N ILE A 41 0.24 -23.54 -37.74
CA ILE A 41 -0.04 -22.22 -38.30
C ILE A 41 0.41 -21.18 -37.30
N SER A 42 1.29 -20.28 -37.73
CA SER A 42 1.79 -19.18 -36.91
C SER A 42 1.64 -17.83 -37.60
N PHE A 43 1.38 -16.81 -36.80
CA PHE A 43 1.33 -15.42 -37.26
C PHE A 43 1.78 -14.50 -36.13
N ILE A 44 2.42 -13.39 -36.47
CA ILE A 44 2.96 -12.45 -35.48
C ILE A 44 1.80 -11.91 -34.63
N GLY A 45 1.94 -11.97 -33.31
CA GLY A 45 0.92 -11.52 -32.36
C GLY A 45 -0.18 -12.55 -32.09
N TYR A 46 -0.04 -13.80 -32.55
CA TYR A 46 -0.99 -14.89 -32.34
C TYR A 46 -0.30 -16.15 -31.84
N THR A 47 -0.98 -16.92 -31.00
CA THR A 47 -0.50 -18.22 -30.52
C THR A 47 -0.45 -19.21 -31.68
N THR A 48 0.65 -19.96 -31.80
CA THR A 48 0.79 -21.01 -32.83
C THR A 48 -0.29 -22.06 -32.65
N PHE A 49 -1.07 -22.30 -33.71
CA PHE A 49 -2.05 -23.37 -33.76
C PHE A 49 -1.41 -24.65 -34.27
N SER A 50 -1.51 -25.76 -33.53
CA SER A 50 -0.98 -27.06 -33.94
C SER A 50 -2.07 -28.14 -33.90
N LYS A 51 -2.30 -28.84 -35.02
CA LYS A 51 -3.32 -29.90 -35.13
C LYS A 51 -2.81 -31.09 -35.93
N SER A 52 -2.99 -32.29 -35.39
CA SER A 52 -2.66 -33.54 -36.09
C SER A 52 -3.63 -33.79 -37.24
N ILE A 53 -3.09 -34.10 -38.43
CA ILE A 53 -3.89 -34.42 -39.61
C ILE A 53 -4.28 -35.91 -39.59
N PRO A 54 -5.59 -36.23 -39.65
CA PRO A 54 -6.06 -37.61 -39.65
C PRO A 54 -5.55 -38.40 -40.88
N SER A 55 -5.13 -39.65 -40.68
CA SER A 55 -4.64 -40.52 -41.77
C SER A 55 -5.64 -40.75 -42.91
N SER A 56 -6.93 -40.49 -42.69
CA SER A 56 -7.99 -40.53 -43.72
C SER A 56 -7.79 -39.50 -44.84
N PHE A 57 -6.93 -38.49 -44.65
CA PHE A 57 -6.68 -37.44 -45.63
C PHE A 57 -5.63 -37.86 -46.68
N ARG A 58 -5.03 -39.06 -46.54
CA ARG A 58 -4.01 -39.56 -47.45
C ARG A 58 -4.59 -39.76 -48.85
N GLY A 59 -3.97 -39.14 -49.86
CA GLY A 59 -4.36 -39.28 -51.27
C GLY A 59 -5.63 -38.52 -51.68
N THR A 60 -6.19 -37.69 -50.80
CA THR A 60 -7.38 -36.87 -51.11
C THR A 60 -7.08 -35.38 -50.93
N SER A 61 -7.76 -34.54 -51.71
CA SER A 61 -7.75 -33.09 -51.49
C SER A 61 -8.80 -32.77 -50.43
N GLN A 62 -8.38 -32.19 -49.31
CA GLN A 62 -9.25 -31.89 -48.17
C GLN A 62 -9.26 -30.40 -47.88
N ASN A 63 -10.44 -29.87 -47.60
CA ASN A 63 -10.60 -28.51 -47.09
C ASN A 63 -10.60 -28.57 -45.56
N LEU A 64 -9.71 -27.79 -44.94
CA LEU A 64 -9.55 -27.76 -43.48
C LEU A 64 -10.53 -26.81 -42.78
N GLY A 65 -11.34 -26.07 -43.56
CA GLY A 65 -12.25 -25.05 -43.06
C GLY A 65 -11.51 -23.83 -42.53
N ASP A 66 -12.24 -22.99 -41.80
CA ASP A 66 -11.68 -21.78 -41.20
C ASP A 66 -10.99 -22.12 -39.88
N ILE A 67 -9.71 -21.73 -39.76
CA ILE A 67 -8.89 -21.93 -38.57
C ILE A 67 -8.67 -20.56 -37.93
N ALA A 68 -9.38 -20.28 -36.84
CA ALA A 68 -9.19 -19.07 -36.06
C ALA A 68 -7.92 -19.17 -35.21
N LEU A 69 -7.04 -18.17 -35.32
CA LEU A 69 -5.90 -18.01 -34.43
C LEU A 69 -6.28 -17.12 -33.25
N PHE A 70 -5.83 -17.47 -32.06
CA PHE A 70 -6.00 -16.64 -30.86
C PHE A 70 -4.84 -15.67 -30.73
N SER A 71 -5.13 -14.41 -30.43
CA SER A 71 -4.09 -13.38 -30.22
C SER A 71 -3.24 -13.74 -29.01
N ASP A 72 -1.92 -13.70 -29.17
CA ASP A 72 -0.93 -13.85 -28.10
C ASP A 72 -0.81 -12.52 -27.34
N GLY A 73 -1.94 -12.10 -26.77
CA GLY A 73 -2.01 -10.92 -25.93
C GLY A 73 -1.54 -11.28 -24.53
N ILE A 74 -0.23 -11.22 -24.29
CA ILE A 74 0.26 -11.09 -22.91
C ILE A 74 -0.21 -9.72 -22.42
N LEU A 75 -1.36 -9.68 -21.75
CA LEU A 75 -1.66 -8.62 -20.80
C LEU A 75 -0.61 -8.75 -19.69
N LEU A 76 0.49 -8.01 -19.82
CA LEU A 76 1.43 -7.83 -18.72
C LEU A 76 0.62 -7.28 -17.55
N GLY A 77 0.48 -8.08 -16.49
CA GLY A 77 -0.04 -7.58 -15.23
C GLY A 77 0.77 -6.36 -14.85
N GLU A 78 0.10 -5.24 -14.66
CA GLU A 78 0.69 -3.97 -14.31
C GLU A 78 1.74 -4.18 -13.21
N THR A 79 3.01 -3.92 -13.50
CA THR A 79 4.03 -3.87 -12.46
C THR A 79 3.73 -2.63 -11.63
N VAL A 80 3.11 -2.83 -10.47
CA VAL A 80 3.01 -1.80 -9.45
C VAL A 80 4.42 -1.62 -8.89
N VAL A 81 5.13 -0.60 -9.38
CA VAL A 81 6.33 -0.10 -8.70
C VAL A 81 5.86 0.54 -7.41
N VAL A 82 5.79 -0.25 -6.33
CA VAL A 82 5.58 0.28 -4.98
C VAL A 82 6.88 0.98 -4.58
N GLY A 83 6.99 2.26 -4.95
CA GLY A 83 8.04 3.11 -4.43
C GLY A 83 7.97 3.08 -2.91
N LYS A 84 9.08 2.79 -2.23
CA LYS A 84 9.16 2.99 -0.79
C LYS A 84 8.89 4.47 -0.54
N ALA A 85 7.82 4.77 0.20
CA ALA A 85 7.55 6.14 0.55
C ALA A 85 8.76 6.71 1.33
N PRO A 86 9.19 7.94 1.03
CA PRO A 86 10.29 8.57 1.75
C PRO A 86 9.97 8.62 3.25
N LEU A 87 10.99 8.42 4.08
CA LEU A 87 10.86 8.45 5.54
C LEU A 87 10.38 9.82 6.02
N ALA A 88 10.99 10.87 5.47
CA ALA A 88 10.64 12.25 5.71
C ALA A 88 10.82 13.06 4.43
N VAL A 89 9.97 14.07 4.24
CA VAL A 89 10.06 15.08 3.18
C VAL A 89 9.88 16.44 3.84
N THR A 90 10.81 17.35 3.60
CA THR A 90 10.64 18.75 4.02
C THR A 90 9.98 19.51 2.88
N GLU A 91 8.79 20.04 3.15
CA GLU A 91 8.04 20.91 2.25
C GLU A 91 8.03 22.32 2.84
N GLN A 92 8.82 23.22 2.24
CA GLN A 92 9.02 24.59 2.76
C GLN A 92 9.54 24.58 4.20
N ASP A 93 8.69 24.96 5.16
CA ASP A 93 8.98 25.02 6.59
C ASP A 93 8.32 23.88 7.38
N THR A 94 7.74 22.89 6.69
CA THR A 94 7.08 21.73 7.30
C THR A 94 7.87 20.46 7.03
N THR A 95 8.23 19.74 8.09
CA THR A 95 8.79 18.39 7.96
C THR A 95 7.65 17.37 8.02
N VAL A 96 7.45 16.66 6.92
CA VAL A 96 6.42 15.62 6.77
C VAL A 96 7.06 14.25 6.92
N PHE A 97 6.75 13.54 7.98
CA PHE A 97 7.18 12.17 8.22
C PHE A 97 6.09 11.18 7.79
N ASN A 98 6.49 10.13 7.09
CA ASN A 98 5.58 9.03 6.78
C ASN A 98 5.62 8.00 7.91
N ALA A 99 4.53 7.92 8.68
CA ALA A 99 4.46 7.02 9.84
C ALA A 99 4.68 5.55 9.45
N SER A 100 4.17 5.12 8.29
CA SER A 100 4.32 3.74 7.80
C SER A 100 5.75 3.36 7.41
N ALA A 101 6.63 4.35 7.22
CA ALA A 101 8.03 4.11 6.89
C ALA A 101 8.88 3.81 8.14
N TYR A 102 8.39 4.13 9.34
CA TYR A 102 9.03 3.80 10.61
C TYR A 102 8.46 2.49 11.15
N ARG A 103 9.35 1.61 11.62
CA ARG A 103 8.95 0.34 12.24
C ARG A 103 8.68 0.58 13.72
N THR A 104 7.42 0.55 14.11
CA THR A 104 6.99 0.47 15.52
C THR A 104 6.39 -0.90 15.80
N PRO A 105 6.53 -1.43 17.03
CA PRO A 105 5.78 -2.59 17.47
C PRO A 105 4.27 -2.43 17.26
N GLU A 106 3.57 -3.54 17.09
CA GLU A 106 2.11 -3.56 17.06
C GLU A 106 1.56 -3.13 18.44
N GLY A 107 0.51 -2.30 18.44
CA GLY A 107 -0.03 -1.70 19.66
C GLY A 107 0.76 -0.53 20.24
N SER A 108 1.84 -0.07 19.57
CA SER A 108 2.58 1.11 20.00
C SER A 108 1.72 2.39 19.97
N MET A 109 2.06 3.30 20.88
CA MET A 109 1.46 4.63 20.97
C MET A 109 2.31 5.68 20.26
N LEU A 110 1.76 6.86 20.03
CA LEU A 110 2.42 7.97 19.33
C LEU A 110 3.79 8.30 19.93
N GLU A 111 3.95 8.17 21.25
CA GLU A 111 5.25 8.33 21.92
C GLU A 111 6.37 7.45 21.34
N ASP A 112 6.06 6.22 20.92
CA ASP A 112 7.03 5.28 20.37
C ASP A 112 7.41 5.67 18.95
N LEU A 113 6.44 6.11 18.14
CA LEU A 113 6.68 6.60 16.79
C LEU A 113 7.55 7.86 16.81
N VAL A 114 7.24 8.80 17.70
CA VAL A 114 8.00 10.04 17.88
C VAL A 114 9.48 9.76 18.15
N LYS A 115 9.80 8.82 19.04
CA LYS A 115 11.18 8.46 19.38
C LYS A 115 11.97 7.91 18.19
N GLN A 116 11.29 7.44 17.15
CA GLN A 116 11.92 6.96 15.90
C GLN A 116 12.11 8.09 14.87
N LEU A 117 11.52 9.26 15.08
CA LEU A 117 11.63 10.38 14.16
C LEU A 117 13.01 11.05 14.27
N PRO A 118 13.63 11.44 13.15
CA PRO A 118 14.83 12.26 13.15
C PRO A 118 14.59 13.58 13.91
N GLY A 119 15.34 13.79 14.99
CA GLY A 119 15.21 14.99 15.83
C GLY A 119 13.99 14.99 16.76
N GLY A 120 13.22 13.89 16.82
CA GLY A 120 12.18 13.67 17.82
C GLY A 120 12.77 13.14 19.12
N GLU A 121 12.45 13.78 20.22
CA GLU A 121 12.90 13.41 21.57
C GLU A 121 11.74 13.57 22.55
N ILE A 122 11.73 12.72 23.59
CA ILE A 122 10.89 12.93 24.76
C ILE A 122 11.82 13.15 25.93
N ASP A 123 11.73 14.31 26.56
CA ASP A 123 12.61 14.67 27.68
C ASP A 123 12.25 13.90 28.97
N GLY A 124 13.05 14.09 30.03
CA GLY A 124 12.83 13.44 31.32
C GLY A 124 11.52 13.84 32.02
N ASP A 125 10.92 14.96 31.63
CA ASP A 125 9.64 15.44 32.12
C ASP A 125 8.46 14.92 31.26
N GLY A 126 8.74 14.18 30.19
CA GLY A 126 7.75 13.63 29.27
C GLY A 126 7.24 14.62 28.23
N LYS A 127 7.96 15.73 27.98
CA LYS A 127 7.63 16.69 26.94
C LYS A 127 8.19 16.25 25.60
N LEU A 128 7.41 16.45 24.56
CA LEU A 128 7.80 16.19 23.18
C LEU A 128 8.67 17.34 22.66
N LEU A 129 9.87 17.01 22.19
CA LEU A 129 10.77 17.92 21.51
C LEU A 129 10.92 17.47 20.05
N ILE A 130 10.88 18.41 19.11
CA ILE A 130 11.26 18.17 17.71
C ILE A 130 12.32 19.22 17.34
N HIS A 131 13.48 18.75 16.89
CA HIS A 131 14.65 19.60 16.61
C HIS A 131 15.04 20.52 17.79
N GLY A 132 14.84 20.04 19.03
CA GLY A 132 15.13 20.78 20.26
C GLY A 132 14.08 21.81 20.67
N LYS A 133 12.97 21.97 19.92
CA LYS A 133 11.84 22.83 20.28
C LYS A 133 10.71 22.01 20.88
N GLU A 134 10.14 22.50 21.98
CA GLU A 134 8.99 21.87 22.65
C GLU A 134 7.74 21.99 21.77
N VAL A 135 7.14 20.84 21.44
CA VAL A 135 5.85 20.79 20.77
C VAL A 135 4.78 21.22 21.76
N LYS A 136 4.20 22.40 21.51
CA LYS A 136 3.16 22.98 22.37
C LYS A 136 1.81 22.34 22.13
N LYS A 137 1.53 21.93 20.90
CA LYS A 137 0.21 21.41 20.49
C LYS A 137 0.33 20.22 19.57
N ILE A 138 -0.58 19.28 19.80
CA ILE A 138 -0.80 18.13 18.94
C ILE A 138 -2.15 18.29 18.24
N LEU A 139 -2.12 18.24 16.91
CA LEU A 139 -3.30 18.31 16.05
C LEU A 139 -3.58 16.94 15.45
N VAL A 140 -4.85 16.59 15.27
CA VAL A 140 -5.29 15.47 14.44
C VAL A 140 -6.12 16.02 13.28
N ASP A 141 -5.64 15.83 12.05
CA ASP A 141 -6.18 16.40 10.83
C ASP A 141 -6.42 17.93 10.96
N GLY A 142 -5.45 18.64 11.55
CA GLY A 142 -5.52 20.09 11.77
C GLY A 142 -6.41 20.55 12.93
N LYS A 143 -6.94 19.65 13.76
CA LYS A 143 -7.76 19.97 14.95
C LYS A 143 -7.01 19.65 16.23
N GLU A 144 -7.03 20.57 17.19
CA GLU A 144 -6.34 20.38 18.48
C GLU A 144 -6.90 19.17 19.21
N PHE A 145 -6.01 18.27 19.62
CA PHE A 145 -6.33 17.01 20.29
C PHE A 145 -5.65 17.00 21.66
N PHE A 146 -6.44 16.92 22.73
CA PHE A 146 -5.99 17.21 24.10
C PHE A 146 -5.27 18.56 24.21
N ALA A 147 -6.01 19.65 23.94
CA ALA A 147 -5.47 21.01 23.89
C ALA A 147 -4.66 21.41 25.15
N ASP A 148 -5.09 20.95 26.32
CA ASP A 148 -4.45 21.27 27.61
C ASP A 148 -3.33 20.28 28.00
N ASP A 149 -3.29 19.08 27.41
CA ASP A 149 -2.32 18.03 27.75
C ASP A 149 -1.80 17.27 26.51
N PRO A 150 -0.77 17.80 25.84
CA PRO A 150 -0.08 17.09 24.76
C PRO A 150 0.48 15.72 25.18
N LYS A 151 0.78 15.50 26.47
CA LYS A 151 1.30 14.21 26.95
C LYS A 151 0.21 13.14 26.94
N ALA A 152 -1.04 13.51 27.22
CA ALA A 152 -2.17 12.60 27.06
C ALA A 152 -2.30 12.12 25.61
N ALA A 153 -2.14 13.00 24.62
CA ALA A 153 -2.17 12.61 23.22
C ALA A 153 -1.07 11.61 22.86
N LEU A 154 0.17 11.80 23.35
CA LEU A 154 1.29 10.87 23.13
C LEU A 154 1.00 9.45 23.63
N LYS A 155 0.31 9.33 24.77
CA LYS A 155 0.00 8.05 25.43
C LYS A 155 -1.28 7.39 24.93
N ASN A 156 -2.17 8.13 24.29
CA ASN A 156 -3.53 7.66 23.94
C ASN A 156 -3.81 7.60 22.43
N LEU A 157 -2.89 8.06 21.58
CA LEU A 157 -2.99 7.94 20.13
C LEU A 157 -2.21 6.71 19.65
N PRO A 158 -2.87 5.65 19.15
CA PRO A 158 -2.19 4.51 18.56
C PRO A 158 -1.40 4.92 17.32
N VAL A 159 -0.22 4.35 17.10
CA VAL A 159 0.54 4.60 15.86
C VAL A 159 -0.22 4.12 14.63
N GLU A 160 -1.02 3.07 14.78
CA GLU A 160 -1.72 2.43 13.67
C GLU A 160 -2.71 3.36 12.96
N MET A 161 -3.26 4.36 13.63
CA MET A 161 -4.16 5.34 12.98
C MET A 161 -3.42 6.42 12.20
N VAL A 162 -2.12 6.58 12.42
CA VAL A 162 -1.33 7.67 11.85
C VAL A 162 -0.87 7.31 10.45
N GLU A 163 -1.23 8.13 9.47
CA GLU A 163 -0.71 8.04 8.10
C GLU A 163 0.57 8.88 7.96
N LYS A 164 0.52 10.11 8.46
CA LYS A 164 1.59 11.12 8.33
C LYS A 164 1.70 11.95 9.60
N LEU A 165 2.91 12.40 9.91
CA LEU A 165 3.17 13.42 10.92
C LEU A 165 3.74 14.66 10.24
N ARG A 166 3.22 15.83 10.55
CA ARG A 166 3.72 17.11 10.06
C ARG A 166 4.20 17.92 11.23
N ALA A 167 5.47 18.29 11.21
CA ALA A 167 6.11 19.08 12.23
C ALA A 167 6.42 20.45 11.62
N TYR A 168 5.83 21.51 12.16
CA TYR A 168 6.00 22.87 11.66
C TYR A 168 5.83 23.89 12.78
N GLU A 169 6.41 25.07 12.57
CA GLU A 169 6.23 26.22 13.46
C GLU A 169 5.08 27.08 12.95
N ARG A 170 4.30 27.62 13.89
CA ARG A 170 3.18 28.49 13.60
C ARG A 170 3.17 29.64 14.60
N LYS A 171 2.74 30.82 14.14
CA LYS A 171 2.44 31.94 15.04
C LYS A 171 1.53 31.51 16.19
N SER A 172 1.74 32.13 17.34
CA SER A 172 0.93 31.95 18.54
C SER A 172 -0.57 32.10 18.25
N ASP A 173 -1.40 31.51 19.11
CA ASP A 173 -2.85 31.70 19.02
C ASP A 173 -3.28 33.16 19.14
N LEU A 174 -2.60 33.94 20.00
CA LEU A 174 -2.91 35.35 20.18
C LEU A 174 -2.59 36.14 18.92
N ALA A 175 -1.44 35.89 18.29
CA ALA A 175 -1.07 36.52 17.03
C ALA A 175 -2.02 36.12 15.90
N ARG A 176 -2.46 34.85 15.85
CA ARG A 176 -3.45 34.37 14.88
C ARG A 176 -4.84 34.95 15.09
N LEU A 177 -5.22 35.20 16.34
CA LEU A 177 -6.53 35.76 16.69
C LEU A 177 -6.59 37.28 16.48
N THR A 178 -5.53 37.99 16.87
CA THR A 178 -5.47 39.46 16.83
C THR A 178 -4.92 40.00 15.52
N GLY A 179 -4.19 39.18 14.76
CA GLY A 179 -3.43 39.61 13.58
C GLY A 179 -2.17 40.39 13.91
N ILE A 180 -1.84 40.56 15.19
CA ILE A 180 -0.66 41.29 15.67
C ILE A 180 0.45 40.28 15.94
N ASP A 181 1.59 40.45 15.28
CA ASP A 181 2.75 39.60 15.50
C ASP A 181 3.37 39.90 16.88
N ASP A 182 3.38 38.91 17.76
CA ASP A 182 4.05 38.95 19.06
C ASP A 182 5.49 38.44 18.99
N GLY A 183 5.91 37.90 17.84
CA GLY A 183 7.22 37.28 17.65
C GLY A 183 7.34 35.89 18.27
N ASP A 184 6.25 35.32 18.80
CA ASP A 184 6.22 34.00 19.40
C ASP A 184 5.73 32.95 18.38
N GLU A 185 6.56 31.92 18.18
CA GLU A 185 6.24 30.76 17.36
C GLU A 185 6.11 29.51 18.23
N GLU A 186 5.08 28.72 17.95
CA GLU A 186 4.79 27.46 18.61
C GLU A 186 5.11 26.31 17.66
N MET A 187 5.85 25.32 18.17
CA MET A 187 6.07 24.09 17.44
C MET A 187 4.81 23.22 17.52
N ILE A 188 4.33 22.79 16.36
CA ILE A 188 3.09 22.04 16.17
C ILE A 188 3.42 20.66 15.59
N LEU A 189 2.80 19.62 16.16
CA LEU A 189 2.80 18.28 15.56
C LEU A 189 1.38 17.94 15.09
N ASP A 190 1.20 17.82 13.77
CA ASP A 190 -0.09 17.53 13.14
C ASP A 190 -0.11 16.14 12.51
N LEU A 191 -1.01 15.30 13.01
CA LEU A 191 -1.22 13.92 12.62
C LEU A 191 -2.29 13.81 11.55
N GLY A 192 -1.92 13.29 10.39
CA GLY A 192 -2.88 12.83 9.39
C GLY A 192 -3.39 11.44 9.76
N VAL A 193 -4.72 11.27 9.86
CA VAL A 193 -5.34 9.96 10.13
C VAL A 193 -5.46 9.17 8.84
N LYS A 194 -5.18 7.85 8.89
CA LYS A 194 -5.40 6.96 7.74
C LYS A 194 -6.86 6.98 7.28
N LYS A 195 -7.08 6.94 5.97
CA LYS A 195 -8.41 7.10 5.35
C LYS A 195 -9.46 6.09 5.84
N ASP A 196 -9.07 4.85 6.06
CA ASP A 196 -9.89 3.76 6.60
C ASP A 196 -10.29 3.98 8.06
N MET A 197 -9.45 4.69 8.82
CA MET A 197 -9.66 5.00 10.24
C MET A 197 -10.50 6.27 10.48
N LYS A 198 -10.68 7.15 9.47
CA LYS A 198 -11.43 8.42 9.60
C LYS A 198 -12.93 8.29 9.88
N LYS A 199 -13.49 7.09 9.82
CA LYS A 199 -14.93 6.83 10.10
C LYS A 199 -15.13 5.72 11.13
N GLY A 200 -14.04 5.18 11.67
CA GLY A 200 -14.03 4.05 12.58
C GLY A 200 -14.14 4.45 14.05
N TRP A 201 -14.37 3.43 14.87
CA TRP A 201 -14.06 3.48 16.29
C TRP A 201 -12.72 2.80 16.52
N MET A 202 -11.94 3.35 17.42
CA MET A 202 -10.69 2.78 17.85
C MET A 202 -10.77 2.53 19.33
N ASP A 203 -10.59 1.28 19.74
CA ASP A 203 -10.56 0.86 21.12
C ASP A 203 -9.14 0.45 21.49
N ASN A 204 -8.64 0.96 22.60
CA ASN A 204 -7.40 0.51 23.20
C ASN A 204 -7.67 0.06 24.62
N PHE A 205 -7.70 -1.25 24.83
CA PHE A 205 -7.93 -1.87 26.12
C PHE A 205 -6.62 -2.44 26.67
N MET A 206 -6.27 -2.04 27.89
CA MET A 206 -5.09 -2.50 28.61
C MET A 206 -5.52 -3.03 29.98
N ALA A 207 -5.06 -4.23 30.31
CA ALA A 207 -5.29 -4.85 31.62
C ALA A 207 -4.00 -5.52 32.10
N GLY A 208 -3.63 -5.30 33.35
CA GLY A 208 -2.38 -5.78 33.91
C GLY A 208 -2.48 -6.07 35.40
N THR A 209 -1.68 -7.04 35.85
CA THR A 209 -1.47 -7.37 37.27
C THR A 209 0.03 -7.51 37.53
N GLY A 210 0.47 -7.23 38.76
CA GLY A 210 1.89 -7.22 39.10
C GLY A 210 2.17 -7.55 40.56
N ASN A 211 3.46 -7.80 40.83
CA ASN A 211 3.96 -8.09 42.18
C ASN A 211 3.57 -6.98 43.16
N LYS A 212 3.36 -7.36 44.43
CA LYS A 212 2.82 -6.48 45.50
C LYS A 212 1.37 -6.03 45.27
N GLY A 213 0.56 -6.86 44.59
CA GLY A 213 -0.87 -6.60 44.40
C GLY A 213 -1.17 -5.42 43.48
N ARG A 214 -0.24 -5.13 42.55
CA ARG A 214 -0.41 -4.03 41.59
C ARG A 214 -1.42 -4.44 40.52
N TYR A 215 -2.32 -3.54 40.16
CA TYR A 215 -3.26 -3.75 39.06
C TYR A 215 -3.42 -2.48 38.24
N GLU A 216 -3.74 -2.68 36.98
CA GLU A 216 -4.03 -1.61 36.02
C GLU A 216 -5.11 -2.09 35.05
N LEU A 217 -6.11 -1.25 34.84
CA LEU A 217 -7.15 -1.42 33.84
C LEU A 217 -7.35 -0.06 33.18
N ALA A 218 -7.07 0.03 31.89
CA ALA A 218 -7.26 1.24 31.12
C ALA A 218 -8.02 0.91 29.83
N ASN A 219 -8.89 1.81 29.43
CA ASN A 219 -9.61 1.72 28.17
C ASN A 219 -9.68 3.12 27.57
N THR A 220 -9.30 3.24 26.30
CA THR A 220 -9.43 4.47 25.53
C THR A 220 -10.22 4.19 24.26
N LEU A 221 -11.37 4.83 24.13
CA LEU A 221 -12.21 4.79 22.93
C LEU A 221 -12.07 6.12 22.18
N ASN A 222 -11.54 6.06 20.96
CA ASN A 222 -11.47 7.20 20.05
C ASN A 222 -12.45 7.03 18.89
N ARG A 223 -13.11 8.11 18.52
CA ARG A 223 -13.95 8.20 17.33
C ARG A 223 -13.61 9.45 16.54
N PHE A 224 -13.09 9.24 15.33
CA PHE A 224 -12.83 10.30 14.37
C PHE A 224 -13.91 10.30 13.29
N ARG A 225 -14.34 11.50 12.89
CA ARG A 225 -15.17 11.79 11.72
C ARG A 225 -14.66 13.09 11.11
N ASP A 226 -14.91 13.29 9.83
CA ASP A 226 -14.46 14.44 9.04
C ASP A 226 -14.57 15.78 9.79
N ASN A 227 -15.67 16.01 10.53
CA ASN A 227 -15.83 17.22 11.33
C ASN A 227 -15.83 17.08 12.86
N SER A 228 -15.67 15.88 13.43
CA SER A 228 -15.77 15.68 14.89
C SER A 228 -14.83 14.61 15.41
N GLN A 229 -14.22 14.87 16.56
CA GLN A 229 -13.42 13.90 17.31
C GLN A 229 -14.03 13.73 18.69
N LEU A 230 -14.13 12.48 19.17
CA LEU A 230 -14.58 12.13 20.50
C LEU A 230 -13.63 11.10 21.09
N THR A 231 -13.14 11.37 22.29
CA THR A 231 -12.29 10.44 23.03
C THR A 231 -12.88 10.20 24.41
N ILE A 232 -13.02 8.94 24.80
CA ILE A 232 -13.48 8.50 26.12
C ILE A 232 -12.36 7.68 26.73
N ILE A 233 -11.87 8.09 27.90
CA ILE A 233 -10.81 7.38 28.63
C ILE A 233 -11.36 6.91 29.97
N GLY A 234 -11.17 5.64 30.28
CA GLY A 234 -11.40 5.06 31.60
C GLY A 234 -10.12 4.44 32.13
N ASN A 235 -9.73 4.75 33.37
CA ASN A 235 -8.52 4.20 33.97
C ASN A 235 -8.76 3.87 35.47
N LEU A 236 -8.42 2.65 35.86
CA LEU A 236 -8.45 2.13 37.23
C LEU A 236 -7.11 1.45 37.53
N ASN A 237 -6.29 2.05 38.39
CA ASN A 237 -5.00 1.49 38.78
C ASN A 237 -4.59 1.87 40.21
N ASN A 238 -3.65 1.11 40.78
CA ASN A 238 -2.97 1.45 42.04
C ASN A 238 -1.46 1.69 41.86
N THR A 239 -1.02 1.98 40.64
CA THR A 239 0.37 2.23 40.25
C THR A 239 0.68 3.72 40.08
N ASN A 240 -0.32 4.59 40.28
CA ASN A 240 -0.26 6.03 40.04
C ASN A 240 0.06 6.38 38.57
N ASN A 241 -0.30 5.50 37.64
CA ASN A 241 -0.19 5.77 36.21
C ASN A 241 -1.42 6.55 35.77
N GLN A 242 -1.32 7.88 35.72
CA GLN A 242 -2.41 8.74 35.24
C GLN A 242 -2.39 8.72 33.70
N GLY A 243 -3.42 8.14 33.09
CA GLY A 243 -3.60 8.07 31.64
C GLY A 243 -3.90 9.42 30.97
N PHE A 244 -4.09 10.48 31.76
CA PHE A 244 -4.32 11.88 31.40
C PHE A 244 -4.07 12.75 32.66
N SER A 245 -3.65 14.01 32.50
CA SER A 245 -3.54 14.99 33.61
C SER A 245 -4.55 16.13 33.48
#